data_AF-A0A0C9WNT4-F1
#
_entry.id   AF-A0A0C9WNT4-F1
#
_cell.length_a   1.000
_cell.length_b   1.000
_cell.length_c   1.000
_cell.angle_alpha   90.00
_cell.angle_beta   90.00
_cell.angle_gamma   90.00
#
_symmetry.space_group_name_H-M   'P 1'
#
loop_
_entity.id
_entity.type
_entity.pdbx_description
1 polymer ?
#
loop_
_entity_poly.entity_id
_entity_poly.type
_entity_poly.pdbx_seq_one_letter_code
_entity_poly.pdbx_strand_id
1 'polypeptide(L)'
;MSISSPQAVDPPWIQPIQAGIQQILGAIQQLHAGIVPDLKRLMNQHRADGAVIEYEIVPFTNGDDPTQPPHNLPYLGSVNAIENLDGNELVGYLNGYGVVPPAGTNPVATNLLQVQTLKRLVGVLGVT
;
A
#
# COMPACT_ATOMS: atom_id res chain seq x y z
N MET A 1 4.16 -41.44 29.53
CA MET A 1 4.54 -40.37 30.47
C MET A 1 4.91 -39.15 29.63
N SER A 2 4.06 -38.12 29.59
CA SER A 2 4.40 -36.84 28.96
C SER A 2 5.07 -35.95 29.99
N ILE A 3 6.29 -35.51 29.73
CA ILE A 3 7.01 -34.57 30.57
C ILE A 3 6.65 -33.18 30.03
N SER A 4 5.72 -32.49 30.71
CA SER A 4 5.50 -31.07 30.46
C SER A 4 6.66 -30.30 31.06
N SER A 5 7.56 -29.78 30.22
CA SER A 5 8.61 -28.87 30.69
C SER A 5 7.95 -27.64 31.34
N PRO A 6 8.43 -27.17 32.51
CA PRO A 6 7.97 -25.91 33.07
C PRO A 6 8.33 -24.78 32.09
N GLN A 7 7.34 -24.02 31.63
CA GLN A 7 7.60 -22.79 30.88
C GLN A 7 8.44 -21.87 31.77
N ALA A 8 9.64 -21.54 31.30
CA ALA A 8 10.50 -20.56 31.97
C ALA A 8 9.78 -19.20 31.94
N VAL A 9 9.55 -18.63 33.13
CA VAL A 9 9.02 -17.28 33.26
C VAL A 9 10.17 -16.30 33.01
N ASP A 10 9.98 -15.35 32.09
CA ASP A 10 10.99 -14.34 31.77
C ASP A 10 11.38 -13.53 33.04
N PRO A 11 12.67 -13.25 33.26
CA PRO A 11 13.12 -12.42 34.37
C PRO A 11 12.46 -11.02 34.36
N PRO A 12 12.15 -10.42 35.53
CA PRO A 12 11.49 -9.12 35.60
C PRO A 12 12.23 -7.98 34.87
N TRP A 13 13.56 -8.07 34.75
CA TRP A 13 14.37 -7.06 34.06
C TRP A 13 14.26 -7.12 32.52
N ILE A 14 13.72 -8.21 31.95
CA ILE A 14 13.46 -8.34 30.51
C ILE A 14 12.24 -7.54 30.08
N GLN A 15 11.24 -7.38 30.96
CA GLN A 15 9.99 -6.66 30.67
C GLN A 15 10.22 -5.22 30.15
N PRO A 16 11.00 -4.35 30.81
CA PRO A 16 11.27 -3.01 30.28
C PRO A 16 12.04 -3.03 28.96
N ILE A 17 12.88 -4.05 28.71
CA ILE A 17 13.62 -4.21 27.46
C ILE A 17 12.68 -4.61 26.32
N GLN A 18 11.80 -5.59 26.54
CA GLN A 18 10.77 -5.99 25.57
C GLN A 18 9.85 -4.82 25.23
N ALA A 19 9.39 -4.06 26.23
CA ALA A 19 8.57 -2.87 26.01
C ALA A 19 9.29 -1.82 25.15
N GLY A 20 10.58 -1.56 25.44
CA GLY A 20 11.42 -0.66 24.65
C GLY A 20 11.59 -1.12 23.19
N ILE A 21 11.80 -2.42 22.97
CA ILE A 21 11.88 -2.99 21.61
C ILE A 21 10.56 -2.76 20.85
N GLN A 22 9.41 -3.05 21.46
CA GLN A 22 8.11 -2.86 20.81
C GLN A 22 7.84 -1.40 20.45
N GLN A 23 8.25 -0.46 21.31
CA GLN A 23 8.15 0.97 21.03
C GLN A 23 9.02 1.39 19.83
N ILE A 24 10.26 0.92 19.77
CA ILE A 24 11.17 1.21 18.65
C ILE A 24 10.61 0.64 17.34
N LEU A 25 10.12 -0.60 17.37
CA LEU A 25 9.50 -1.23 16.20
C LEU A 25 8.29 -0.44 15.70
N GLY A 26 7.41 0.00 16.61
CA GLY A 26 6.27 0.84 16.25
C GLY A 26 6.70 2.18 15.63
N ALA A 27 7.74 2.82 16.16
CA ALA A 27 8.26 4.08 15.62
C ALA A 27 8.86 3.90 14.21
N ILE A 28 9.60 2.81 13.98
CA ILE A 28 10.15 2.48 12.66
C ILE A 28 9.02 2.23 11.65
N GLN A 29 7.98 1.49 12.06
CA GLN A 29 6.82 1.25 11.21
C GLN A 29 6.10 2.55 10.83
N GLN A 30 5.92 3.47 11.77
CA GLN A 30 5.31 4.78 11.50
C GLN A 30 6.14 5.62 10.53
N LEU A 31 7.47 5.67 10.72
CA LEU A 31 8.37 6.37 9.81
C LEU A 31 8.32 5.77 8.40
N HIS A 32 8.31 4.45 8.30
CA HIS A 32 8.23 3.74 7.02
C HIS A 32 6.91 4.02 6.30
N ALA A 33 5.77 3.97 7.02
CA ALA A 33 4.45 4.27 6.48
C ALA A 33 4.31 5.73 6.00
N GLY A 34 5.06 6.67 6.61
CA GLY A 34 5.04 8.08 6.20
C GLY A 34 5.93 8.40 5.00
N ILE A 35 7.13 7.82 4.92
CA ILE A 35 8.15 8.24 3.94
C ILE A 35 8.11 7.40 2.65
N VAL A 36 7.92 6.09 2.78
CA VAL A 36 8.05 5.16 1.66
C VAL A 36 7.02 5.37 0.56
N PRO A 37 5.71 5.59 0.84
CA PRO A 37 4.74 5.86 -0.21
C PRO A 37 5.14 7.06 -1.08
N ASP A 38 5.58 8.16 -0.47
CA ASP A 38 5.92 9.39 -1.19
C ASP A 38 7.19 9.23 -2.03
N LEU A 39 8.21 8.54 -1.51
CA LEU A 39 9.40 8.22 -2.29
C LEU A 39 9.06 7.37 -3.52
N LYS A 40 8.24 6.33 -3.35
CA LYS A 40 7.84 5.45 -4.46
C LYS A 40 6.98 6.19 -5.49
N ARG A 41 6.06 7.04 -5.05
CA ARG A 41 5.30 7.94 -5.94
C ARG A 41 6.23 8.82 -6.77
N LEU A 42 7.22 9.45 -6.13
CA LEU A 42 8.20 10.30 -6.82
C LEU A 42 9.00 9.50 -7.86
N MET A 43 9.42 8.27 -7.51
CA MET A 43 10.11 7.39 -8.47
C MET A 43 9.23 7.08 -9.69
N ASN A 44 7.95 6.77 -9.47
CA ASN A 44 7.01 6.47 -10.55
C ASN A 44 6.78 7.67 -11.48
N GLN A 45 6.80 8.90 -10.96
CA GLN A 45 6.67 10.12 -11.77
C GLN A 45 7.77 10.24 -12.84
N HIS A 46 8.94 9.66 -12.58
CA HIS A 46 10.08 9.69 -13.51
C HIS A 46 10.15 8.46 -14.43
N ARG A 47 9.18 7.55 -14.39
CA ARG A 47 9.15 6.30 -15.17
C ARG A 47 8.25 6.37 -16.43
N ALA A 48 7.82 7.56 -16.83
CA ALA A 48 6.92 7.78 -17.97
C ALA A 48 5.65 6.92 -17.85
N ASP A 49 5.35 6.08 -18.83
CA ASP A 49 4.18 5.19 -18.85
C ASP A 49 4.40 3.84 -18.14
N GLY A 50 5.61 3.58 -17.64
CA GLY A 50 5.99 2.33 -17.00
C GLY A 50 6.28 1.18 -17.98
N ALA A 51 6.36 1.43 -19.30
CA ALA A 51 6.59 0.38 -20.29
C ALA A 51 8.06 -0.10 -20.35
N VAL A 52 9.01 0.81 -20.07
CA VAL A 52 10.46 0.51 -20.10
C VAL A 52 11.01 0.21 -18.70
N ILE A 53 10.56 0.98 -17.70
CA ILE A 53 10.90 0.78 -16.30
C ILE A 53 9.56 0.75 -15.55
N GLU A 54 9.16 -0.43 -15.09
CA GLU A 54 7.90 -0.61 -14.37
C GLU A 54 7.82 0.24 -13.12
N TYR A 55 6.63 0.56 -12.65
CA TYR A 55 6.41 1.34 -11.43
C TYR A 55 6.73 0.57 -10.14
N GLU A 56 7.24 1.27 -9.13
CA GLU A 56 7.32 0.78 -7.76
C GLU A 56 5.92 0.60 -7.16
N ILE A 57 5.76 -0.44 -6.34
CA ILE A 57 4.53 -0.68 -5.57
C ILE A 57 4.40 0.37 -4.47
N VAL A 58 3.47 1.31 -4.62
CA VAL A 58 3.13 2.29 -3.59
C VAL A 58 2.25 1.62 -2.52
N PRO A 59 2.75 1.43 -1.28
CA PRO A 59 1.97 0.81 -0.21
C PRO A 59 0.76 1.68 0.18
N PHE A 60 -0.25 1.04 0.77
CA PHE A 60 -1.43 1.70 1.30
C PHE A 60 -1.11 2.64 2.47
N THR A 61 -2.08 3.44 2.89
CA THR A 61 -1.90 4.43 3.97
C THR A 61 -1.57 3.79 5.32
N ASN A 62 -1.93 2.52 5.50
CA ASN A 62 -1.56 1.71 6.67
C ASN A 62 -0.20 1.03 6.52
N GLY A 63 0.48 1.19 5.39
CA GLY A 63 1.79 0.60 5.07
C GLY A 63 1.72 -0.76 4.37
N ASP A 64 0.52 -1.34 4.18
CA ASP A 64 0.37 -2.66 3.57
C ASP A 64 0.69 -2.64 2.07
N ASP A 65 1.23 -3.75 1.57
CA ASP A 65 1.41 -3.97 0.14
C ASP A 65 0.06 -4.37 -0.50
N PRO A 66 -0.46 -3.59 -1.48
CA PRO A 66 -1.74 -3.89 -2.13
C PRO A 66 -1.80 -5.24 -2.82
N THR A 67 -0.65 -5.77 -3.26
CA THR A 67 -0.55 -7.01 -4.03
C THR A 67 -0.48 -8.26 -3.15
N GLN A 68 -0.23 -8.09 -1.86
CA GLN A 68 -0.09 -9.18 -0.90
C GLN A 68 -1.41 -9.44 -0.16
N PRO A 69 -1.55 -10.60 0.49
CA PRO A 69 -2.63 -10.83 1.44
C PRO A 69 -2.66 -9.72 2.51
N PRO A 70 -3.84 -9.25 2.93
CA PRO A 70 -5.18 -9.77 2.60
C PRO A 70 -5.80 -9.21 1.31
N HIS A 71 -5.18 -8.22 0.67
CA HIS A 71 -5.78 -7.44 -0.41
C HIS A 71 -5.73 -8.15 -1.77
N ASN A 72 -4.57 -8.75 -2.11
CA ASN A 72 -4.35 -9.51 -3.34
C ASN A 72 -4.76 -8.74 -4.62
N LEU A 73 -4.53 -7.43 -4.67
CA LEU A 73 -4.88 -6.61 -5.82
C LEU A 73 -3.84 -6.74 -6.95
N PRO A 74 -4.23 -6.50 -8.22
CA PRO A 74 -3.30 -6.59 -9.34
C PRO A 74 -2.18 -5.56 -9.28
N TYR A 75 -0.95 -5.98 -9.54
CA TYR A 75 0.20 -5.09 -9.58
C TYR A 75 0.06 -3.97 -10.63
N LEU A 76 0.28 -2.72 -10.21
CA LEU A 76 0.17 -1.51 -11.05
C LEU A 76 1.52 -1.09 -11.64
N GLY A 77 2.15 -1.97 -12.41
CA GLY A 77 3.48 -1.73 -12.98
C GLY A 77 3.55 -0.71 -14.13
N SER A 78 2.41 -0.27 -14.67
CA SER A 78 2.36 0.66 -15.82
C SER A 78 1.02 1.41 -15.90
N VAL A 79 0.96 2.45 -16.73
CA VAL A 79 -0.32 3.14 -17.06
C VAL A 79 -1.35 2.14 -17.58
N ASN A 80 -0.94 1.24 -18.47
CA ASN A 80 -1.82 0.23 -19.04
C ASN A 80 -2.38 -0.71 -17.98
N ALA A 81 -1.59 -1.09 -16.96
CA ALA A 81 -2.09 -1.90 -15.85
C ALA A 81 -3.22 -1.18 -15.08
N ILE A 82 -3.08 0.14 -14.87
CA ILE A 82 -4.08 0.96 -14.17
C ILE A 82 -5.36 1.12 -15.00
N GLU A 83 -5.23 1.32 -16.31
CA GLU A 83 -6.37 1.53 -17.22
C GLU A 83 -7.20 0.27 -17.47
N ASN A 84 -6.62 -0.92 -17.26
CA ASN A 84 -7.30 -2.20 -17.44
C ASN A 84 -7.87 -2.80 -16.15
N LEU A 85 -7.77 -2.11 -15.01
CA LEU A 85 -8.40 -2.55 -13.78
C LEU A 85 -9.92 -2.61 -13.92
N ASP A 86 -10.52 -3.64 -13.33
CA ASP A 86 -11.97 -3.67 -13.18
C ASP A 86 -12.45 -2.69 -12.09
N GLY A 87 -13.77 -2.50 -12.02
CA GLY A 87 -14.38 -1.55 -11.08
C GLY A 87 -14.16 -1.91 -9.60
N ASN A 88 -14.09 -3.21 -9.26
CA ASN A 88 -13.87 -3.65 -7.89
C ASN A 88 -12.40 -3.46 -7.49
N GLU A 89 -11.47 -3.72 -8.41
CA GLU A 89 -10.03 -3.52 -8.20
C GLU A 89 -9.71 -2.04 -8.02
N LEU A 90 -10.31 -1.16 -8.84
CA LEU A 90 -10.22 0.29 -8.68
C LEU A 90 -10.71 0.76 -7.31
N VAL A 91 -11.88 0.27 -6.88
CA VAL A 91 -12.46 0.58 -5.58
C VAL A 91 -11.56 0.06 -4.44
N GLY A 92 -11.00 -1.14 -4.59
CA GLY A 92 -10.06 -1.72 -3.63
C GLY A 92 -8.82 -0.85 -3.44
N TYR A 93 -8.22 -0.41 -4.54
CA TYR A 93 -7.07 0.51 -4.51
C TYR A 93 -7.42 1.85 -3.86
N LEU A 94 -8.51 2.50 -4.28
CA LEU A 94 -8.92 3.80 -3.75
C LEU A 94 -9.18 3.73 -2.24
N ASN A 95 -9.90 2.69 -1.78
CA ASN A 95 -10.15 2.48 -0.36
C ASN A 95 -8.87 2.26 0.44
N GLY A 96 -7.92 1.46 -0.07
CA GLY A 96 -6.64 1.23 0.61
C GLY A 96 -5.77 2.49 0.71
N TYR A 97 -5.93 3.43 -0.22
CA TYR A 97 -5.32 4.78 -0.12
C TYR A 97 -6.16 5.78 0.70
N GLY A 98 -7.25 5.35 1.33
CA GLY A 98 -8.13 6.21 2.14
C GLY A 98 -8.99 7.18 1.32
N VAL A 99 -9.15 6.93 0.02
CA VAL A 99 -9.95 7.78 -0.88
C VAL A 99 -11.32 7.15 -1.08
N VAL A 100 -12.36 7.92 -0.76
CA VAL A 100 -13.74 7.52 -1.08
C VAL A 100 -13.89 7.48 -2.60
N PRO A 101 -14.22 6.33 -3.21
CA PRO A 101 -14.35 6.23 -4.66
C PRO A 101 -15.39 7.22 -5.18
N PRO A 102 -15.04 8.08 -6.17
CA PRO A 102 -16.01 8.91 -6.84
C PRO A 102 -17.18 8.06 -7.37
N ALA A 103 -18.41 8.50 -7.14
CA ALA A 103 -19.62 7.84 -7.58
C ALA A 103 -20.51 8.82 -8.36
N GLY A 104 -21.04 8.36 -9.49
CA GLY A 104 -21.90 9.16 -10.36
C GLY A 104 -22.86 8.28 -11.16
N THR A 105 -23.85 8.91 -11.80
CA THR A 105 -24.87 8.21 -12.59
C THR A 105 -24.37 7.77 -13.96
N ASN A 106 -23.22 8.28 -14.43
CA ASN A 106 -22.56 7.87 -15.66
C ASN A 106 -21.36 6.95 -15.33
N PRO A 107 -21.46 5.63 -15.60
CA PRO A 107 -20.40 4.68 -15.26
C PRO A 107 -19.08 4.96 -15.96
N VAL A 108 -19.11 5.41 -17.22
CA VAL A 108 -17.91 5.71 -18.01
C VAL A 108 -17.16 6.90 -17.42
N ALA A 109 -17.85 8.00 -17.16
CA ALA A 109 -17.25 9.18 -16.54
C ALA A 109 -16.74 8.89 -15.13
N THR A 110 -17.46 8.05 -14.38
CA THR A 110 -17.07 7.64 -13.03
C THR A 110 -15.78 6.82 -13.06
N ASN A 111 -15.68 5.83 -13.93
CA ASN A 111 -14.49 5.00 -14.08
C ASN A 111 -13.27 5.83 -14.53
N LEU A 112 -13.44 6.72 -15.51
CA LEU A 112 -12.37 7.64 -15.92
C LEU A 112 -11.86 8.50 -14.76
N LEU A 113 -12.76 9.02 -13.93
CA LEU A 113 -12.37 9.82 -12.77
C LEU A 113 -11.65 8.97 -11.71
N GLN A 114 -12.11 7.75 -11.47
CA GLN A 114 -11.44 6.79 -10.56
C GLN A 114 -10.03 6.44 -11.04
N VAL A 115 -9.86 6.13 -12.33
CA VAL A 115 -8.55 5.86 -12.95
C VAL A 115 -7.62 7.07 -12.82
N GLN A 116 -8.10 8.27 -13.15
CA GLN A 116 -7.32 9.50 -13.01
C GLN A 116 -6.93 9.79 -11.56
N THR A 117 -7.82 9.49 -10.62
CA THR A 117 -7.53 9.60 -9.18
C THR A 117 -6.45 8.61 -8.78
N LEU A 118 -6.56 7.35 -9.19
CA LEU A 118 -5.58 6.31 -8.88
C LEU A 118 -4.21 6.63 -9.48
N LYS A 119 -4.14 7.06 -10.75
CA LYS A 119 -2.90 7.53 -11.40
C LYS A 119 -2.14 8.54 -10.54
N ARG A 120 -2.83 9.55 -9.99
CA ARG A 120 -2.20 10.53 -9.09
C ARG A 120 -1.69 9.90 -7.80
N LEU A 121 -2.45 8.99 -7.20
CA LEU A 121 -2.09 8.31 -5.95
C LEU A 121 -0.90 7.37 -6.09
N VAL A 122 -0.59 6.88 -7.29
CA VAL A 122 0.58 6.04 -7.55
C VAL A 122 1.74 6.79 -8.21
N GLY A 123 1.61 8.11 -8.40
CA GLY A 123 2.68 8.95 -8.95
C GLY A 123 2.76 8.97 -10.47
N VAL A 124 1.65 8.79 -11.18
CA VAL A 124 1.58 8.93 -12.64
C VAL A 124 1.15 10.35 -12.98
N LEU A 125 2.06 11.12 -13.59
CA LEU A 125 1.73 12.42 -14.17
C LEU A 125 0.95 12.20 -15.46
N GLY A 126 -0.21 12.85 -15.59
CA GLY A 126 -1.11 12.64 -16.71
C GLY A 126 -0.42 12.86 -18.05
N VAL A 127 -0.21 11.78 -18.78
CA VAL A 127 0.05 11.86 -20.23
C VAL A 127 -1.32 12.11 -20.84
N THR A 128 -1.54 13.36 -21.27
CA THR A 128 -2.69 13.79 -22.07
C THR A 128 -2.67 13.17 -23.45
#